data_AF-A0A6V8E882-F1
#
_entry.id   AF-A0A6V8E882-F1
#
_cell.length_a   1.000
_cell.length_b   1.000
_cell.length_c   1.000
_cell.angle_alpha   90.00
_cell.angle_beta   90.00
_cell.angle_gamma   90.00
#
_symmetry.space_group_name_H-M   'P 1'
#
loop_
_entity.id
_entity.type
_entity.pdbx_description
1 polymer ?
#
loop_
_entity_poly.entity_id
_entity_poly.type
_entity_poly.pdbx_seq_one_letter_code
_entity_poly.pdbx_strand_id
1 'polypeptide(L)'
;MPPYLQDLWTGAATPIVPYSGIIEPMIDGIALPGEWDGAAKYDAAVDGGDFDIENFYVGYDSSNIFMRIDSVTADELAAISRNSQYDEPDLAIYFMQPNAVNFNEVETNFRTYYGNQILGFPAKYMVAIDFDTVREDGRAKWNLFEAKGKTGDNEQWVLTSTSSLGSCAVDEVYEFVIPWAEIGLAPRYTTRIKVVSSWAGSLSYGDGEDMEVAPPAPAELVLPDLEEWVTLLELDDAL
;
A
#
# COMPACT_ATOMS: atom_id res chain seq x y z
N MET A 1 20.25 -17.26 -14.24
CA MET A 1 19.43 -17.36 -13.02
C MET A 1 18.46 -18.52 -13.22
N PRO A 2 18.19 -19.34 -12.18
CA PRO A 2 17.13 -20.35 -12.24
C PRO A 2 15.78 -19.73 -12.67
N PRO A 3 14.97 -20.42 -13.49
CA PRO A 3 13.72 -19.88 -14.03
C PRO A 3 12.75 -19.34 -12.97
N TYR A 4 12.65 -20.01 -11.82
CA TYR A 4 11.77 -19.59 -10.72
C TYR A 4 12.14 -18.22 -10.10
N LEU A 5 13.37 -17.72 -10.29
CA LEU A 5 13.78 -16.40 -9.84
C LEU A 5 13.37 -15.28 -10.81
N GLN A 6 13.04 -15.61 -12.06
CA GLN A 6 12.55 -14.61 -13.02
C GLN A 6 11.12 -14.18 -12.72
N ASP A 7 10.32 -15.07 -12.11
CA ASP A 7 8.94 -14.77 -11.70
C ASP A 7 8.87 -13.86 -10.47
N LEU A 8 9.98 -13.71 -9.72
CA LEU A 8 10.03 -12.88 -8.51
C LEU A 8 10.20 -11.39 -8.78
N TRP A 9 10.59 -11.01 -10.00
CA TRP A 9 10.76 -9.61 -10.40
C TRP A 9 10.03 -9.33 -11.71
N THR A 10 8.99 -8.52 -11.65
CA THR A 10 8.15 -8.18 -12.80
C THR A 10 8.36 -6.74 -13.27
N GLY A 11 7.82 -6.35 -14.42
CA GLY A 11 7.79 -4.94 -14.83
C GLY A 11 6.76 -4.15 -14.03
N ALA A 12 6.86 -2.82 -14.04
CA ALA A 12 5.83 -1.98 -13.44
C ALA A 12 4.57 -1.91 -14.34
N ALA A 13 3.40 -1.82 -13.71
CA ALA A 13 2.15 -1.50 -14.39
C ALA A 13 2.15 -0.05 -14.87
N THR A 14 1.42 0.21 -15.95
CA THR A 14 1.11 1.58 -16.39
C THR A 14 -0.20 2.02 -15.76
N PRO A 15 -0.27 3.19 -15.10
CA PRO A 15 -1.53 3.67 -14.55
C PRO A 15 -2.53 4.02 -15.65
N ILE A 16 -3.82 3.86 -15.37
CA ILE A 16 -4.91 4.30 -16.26
C ILE A 16 -4.95 5.83 -16.29
N VAL A 17 -4.78 6.45 -15.13
CA VAL A 17 -4.64 7.90 -14.98
C VAL A 17 -3.27 8.15 -14.38
N PRO A 18 -2.34 8.82 -15.08
CA PRO A 18 -1.01 9.11 -14.52
C PRO A 18 -1.09 10.21 -13.45
N TYR A 19 -0.07 10.28 -12.60
CA TYR A 19 0.12 11.39 -11.67
C TYR A 19 0.05 12.73 -12.39
N SER A 20 -0.70 13.67 -11.83
CA SER A 20 -0.87 15.01 -12.40
C SER A 20 -0.48 16.14 -11.44
N GLY A 21 -0.31 15.85 -10.14
CA GLY A 21 0.15 16.83 -9.15
C GLY A 21 0.21 16.24 -7.73
N ILE A 22 0.53 17.11 -6.76
CA ILE A 22 0.41 16.79 -5.34
C ILE A 22 -1.07 16.79 -4.91
N ILE A 23 -1.42 15.97 -3.91
CA ILE A 23 -2.77 15.90 -3.35
C ILE A 23 -2.72 15.97 -1.82
N GLU A 24 -3.80 16.47 -1.22
CA GLU A 24 -3.99 16.51 0.23
C GLU A 24 -5.45 16.10 0.54
N PRO A 25 -5.82 14.83 0.29
CA PRO A 25 -7.18 14.36 0.51
C PRO A 25 -7.49 14.34 2.01
N MET A 26 -8.78 14.46 2.35
CA MET A 26 -9.23 14.16 3.69
C MET A 26 -9.31 12.64 3.87
N ILE A 27 -8.78 12.12 4.98
CA ILE A 27 -8.85 10.69 5.30
C ILE A 27 -10.08 10.45 6.18
N ASP A 28 -11.20 10.15 5.54
CA ASP A 28 -12.49 9.96 6.20
C ASP A 28 -13.33 8.81 5.63
N GLY A 29 -12.82 8.10 4.61
CA GLY A 29 -13.47 6.93 4.02
C GLY A 29 -14.49 7.30 2.94
N ILE A 30 -14.57 8.58 2.55
CA ILE A 30 -15.48 9.09 1.54
C ILE A 30 -14.67 9.85 0.49
N ALA A 31 -14.69 9.37 -0.74
CA ALA A 31 -13.94 10.02 -1.80
C ALA A 31 -14.77 11.07 -2.54
N LEU A 32 -14.60 12.34 -2.19
CA LEU A 32 -15.32 13.44 -2.84
C LEU A 32 -14.72 13.80 -4.21
N PRO A 33 -15.54 14.33 -5.15
CA PRO A 33 -15.05 14.78 -6.43
C PRO A 33 -13.93 15.83 -6.29
N GLY A 34 -12.80 15.60 -6.97
CA GLY A 34 -11.66 16.50 -7.01
C GLY A 34 -10.56 16.23 -5.99
N GLU A 35 -10.81 15.45 -4.93
CA GLU A 35 -9.79 15.18 -3.89
C GLU A 35 -8.62 14.34 -4.39
N TRP A 36 -8.91 13.44 -5.35
CA TRP A 36 -7.97 12.45 -5.87
C TRP A 36 -7.48 12.75 -7.31
N ASP A 37 -7.81 13.90 -7.89
CA ASP A 37 -7.51 14.24 -9.31
C ASP A 37 -6.00 14.26 -9.63
N GLY A 38 -5.16 14.52 -8.62
CA GLY A 38 -3.69 14.50 -8.74
C GLY A 38 -3.05 13.11 -8.69
N ALA A 39 -3.78 12.11 -8.18
CA ALA A 39 -3.29 10.76 -7.96
C ALA A 39 -3.17 9.95 -9.25
N ALA A 40 -2.24 8.99 -9.26
CA ALA A 40 -2.25 7.94 -10.25
C ALA A 40 -3.33 6.89 -9.91
N LYS A 41 -4.07 6.42 -10.92
CA LYS A 41 -5.10 5.39 -10.79
C LYS A 41 -4.65 4.09 -11.46
N TYR A 42 -4.85 2.97 -10.77
CA TYR A 42 -4.60 1.61 -11.27
C TYR A 42 -5.86 0.75 -11.13
N ASP A 43 -6.01 -0.18 -12.06
CA ASP A 43 -7.03 -1.24 -12.04
C ASP A 43 -6.44 -2.47 -11.33
N ALA A 44 -7.27 -3.21 -10.60
CA ALA A 44 -6.90 -4.50 -10.07
C ALA A 44 -6.99 -5.59 -11.17
N ALA A 45 -7.88 -5.41 -12.13
CA ALA A 45 -8.05 -6.20 -13.35
C ALA A 45 -8.33 -7.71 -13.16
N VAL A 46 -8.46 -8.18 -11.93
CA VAL A 46 -8.84 -9.55 -11.55
C VAL A 46 -10.11 -9.43 -10.68
N ASP A 47 -10.91 -10.49 -10.63
CA ASP A 47 -12.07 -10.54 -9.75
C ASP A 47 -11.63 -11.22 -8.45
N GLY A 48 -11.57 -10.45 -7.37
CA GLY A 48 -11.26 -10.87 -6.01
C GLY A 48 -12.44 -11.50 -5.27
N GLY A 49 -13.59 -11.70 -5.91
CA GLY A 49 -14.77 -12.31 -5.30
C GLY A 49 -15.32 -11.50 -4.13
N ASP A 50 -15.33 -12.08 -2.94
CA ASP A 50 -15.99 -11.50 -1.76
C ASP A 50 -15.30 -10.22 -1.23
N PHE A 51 -14.01 -10.02 -1.49
CA PHE A 51 -13.29 -8.80 -1.12
C PHE A 51 -12.53 -8.25 -2.33
N ASP A 52 -13.30 -7.97 -3.39
CA ASP A 52 -12.82 -7.48 -4.69
C ASP A 52 -12.31 -6.04 -4.62
N ILE A 53 -11.21 -5.73 -5.30
CA ILE A 53 -10.66 -4.38 -5.43
C ILE A 53 -11.03 -3.88 -6.82
N GLU A 54 -11.84 -2.82 -6.92
CA GLU A 54 -12.14 -2.25 -8.23
C GLU A 54 -10.98 -1.42 -8.76
N ASN A 55 -10.43 -0.55 -7.91
CA ASN A 55 -9.37 0.37 -8.28
C ASN A 55 -8.54 0.73 -7.05
N PHE A 56 -7.31 1.17 -7.27
CA PHE A 56 -6.64 1.95 -6.24
C PHE A 56 -5.91 3.16 -6.84
N TYR A 57 -5.78 4.17 -5.99
CA TYR A 57 -5.17 5.45 -6.28
C TYR A 57 -3.96 5.62 -5.38
N VAL A 58 -2.90 6.19 -5.95
CA VAL A 58 -1.70 6.56 -5.22
C VAL A 58 -1.42 8.02 -5.51
N GLY A 59 -1.27 8.82 -4.46
CA GLY A 59 -0.85 10.21 -4.55
C GLY A 59 0.16 10.53 -3.45
N TYR A 60 0.66 11.76 -3.43
CA TYR A 60 1.65 12.20 -2.45
C TYR A 60 1.59 13.71 -2.26
N ASP A 61 2.10 14.16 -1.11
CA ASP A 61 2.45 15.56 -0.84
C ASP A 61 3.96 15.67 -0.51
N SER A 62 4.36 16.71 0.23
CA SER A 62 5.74 16.93 0.67
C SER A 62 6.27 15.96 1.74
N SER A 63 5.43 15.10 2.29
CA SER A 63 5.72 14.33 3.51
C SER A 63 5.09 12.93 3.53
N ASN A 64 4.05 12.71 2.74
CA ASN A 64 3.15 11.58 2.84
C ASN A 64 2.86 10.98 1.47
N ILE A 65 2.57 9.69 1.50
CA ILE A 65 1.88 8.98 0.44
C ILE A 65 0.44 8.79 0.87
N PHE A 66 -0.47 9.06 -0.06
CA PHE A 66 -1.89 8.84 0.11
C PHE A 66 -2.32 7.67 -0.76
N MET A 67 -3.08 6.76 -0.19
CA MET A 67 -3.63 5.61 -0.89
C MET A 67 -5.13 5.61 -0.71
N ARG A 68 -5.86 5.37 -1.79
CA ARG A 68 -7.30 5.06 -1.76
C ARG A 68 -7.53 3.77 -2.48
N ILE A 69 -8.30 2.88 -1.89
CA ILE A 69 -8.68 1.60 -2.46
C ILE A 69 -10.20 1.60 -2.57
N ASP A 70 -10.69 1.52 -3.81
CA ASP A 70 -12.09 1.29 -4.11
C ASP A 70 -12.31 -0.23 -4.05
N SER A 71 -13.15 -0.69 -3.13
CA SER A 71 -13.45 -2.10 -2.88
C SER A 71 -14.87 -2.21 -2.33
N VAL A 72 -15.31 -3.42 -1.96
CA VAL A 72 -16.57 -3.61 -1.23
C VAL A 72 -16.62 -2.72 0.00
N THR A 73 -17.77 -2.13 0.30
CA THR A 73 -17.89 -1.19 1.43
C THR A 73 -17.72 -1.90 2.78
N ALA A 74 -17.43 -1.13 3.83
CA ALA A 74 -17.28 -1.69 5.18
C ALA A 74 -18.52 -2.47 5.65
N ASP A 75 -19.72 -1.94 5.37
CA ASP A 75 -20.99 -2.58 5.69
C ASP A 75 -21.23 -3.87 4.88
N GLU A 76 -20.88 -3.86 3.59
CA GLU A 76 -20.97 -5.05 2.74
C GLU A 76 -19.99 -6.13 3.22
N LEU A 77 -18.74 -5.77 3.49
CA LEU A 77 -17.71 -6.67 4.00
C LEU A 77 -18.14 -7.32 5.32
N ALA A 78 -18.72 -6.55 6.25
CA ALA A 78 -19.25 -7.04 7.51
C ALA A 78 -20.46 -7.98 7.35
N ALA A 79 -21.19 -7.87 6.24
CA ALA A 79 -22.34 -8.74 5.94
C ALA A 79 -21.93 -10.09 5.31
N ILE A 80 -20.68 -10.25 4.90
CA ILE A 80 -20.18 -11.49 4.30
C ILE A 80 -20.05 -12.56 5.38
N SER A 81 -20.90 -13.59 5.28
CA SER A 81 -20.84 -14.75 6.16
C SER A 81 -19.89 -15.79 5.56
N ARG A 82 -18.72 -15.95 6.18
CA ARG A 82 -17.82 -17.07 5.87
C ARG A 82 -17.95 -18.19 6.90
N ASN A 83 -17.52 -19.41 6.52
CA ASN A 83 -17.79 -20.65 7.26
C ASN A 83 -16.67 -21.04 8.24
N SER A 84 -15.58 -20.28 8.34
CA SER A 84 -14.46 -20.54 9.24
C SER A 84 -14.56 -19.70 10.53
N GLN A 85 -13.89 -20.17 11.59
CA GLN A 85 -13.93 -19.55 12.92
C GLN A 85 -13.15 -18.23 12.99
N TYR A 86 -12.25 -17.97 12.05
CA TYR A 86 -11.25 -16.90 12.10
C TYR A 86 -11.21 -16.05 10.83
N ASP A 87 -12.26 -16.13 9.98
CA ASP A 87 -12.37 -15.38 8.73
C ASP A 87 -12.49 -13.87 9.00
N GLU A 88 -11.37 -13.25 9.34
CA GLU A 88 -11.22 -11.82 9.58
C GLU A 88 -10.69 -11.16 8.30
N PRO A 89 -11.31 -10.06 7.84
CA PRO A 89 -10.83 -9.37 6.65
C PRO A 89 -9.50 -8.66 6.95
N ASP A 90 -8.61 -8.63 5.96
CA ASP A 90 -7.37 -7.87 6.00
C ASP A 90 -7.14 -7.15 4.66
N LEU A 91 -6.65 -5.91 4.74
CA LEU A 91 -6.27 -5.10 3.59
C LEU A 91 -4.87 -4.54 3.84
N ALA A 92 -3.93 -4.98 3.02
CA ALA A 92 -2.51 -4.67 3.19
C ALA A 92 -1.89 -4.09 1.92
N ILE A 93 -0.97 -3.15 2.11
CA ILE A 93 -0.20 -2.47 1.07
C ILE A 93 1.26 -2.86 1.24
N TYR A 94 1.81 -3.52 0.23
CA TYR A 94 3.20 -3.96 0.20
C TYR A 94 4.03 -2.94 -0.58
N PHE A 95 5.15 -2.52 0.00
CA PHE A 95 6.12 -1.63 -0.64
C PHE A 95 7.43 -2.37 -0.87
N MET A 96 7.95 -2.22 -2.08
CA MET A 96 9.30 -2.66 -2.43
C MET A 96 10.34 -1.91 -1.59
N GLN A 97 11.46 -2.58 -1.30
CA GLN A 97 12.67 -1.93 -0.83
C GLN A 97 12.96 -0.66 -1.68
N PRO A 98 13.06 0.53 -1.08
CA PRO A 98 13.33 1.76 -1.80
C PRO A 98 14.56 1.64 -2.71
N ASN A 99 14.40 2.07 -3.96
CA ASN A 99 15.42 2.02 -5.01
C ASN A 99 15.99 0.63 -5.33
N ALA A 100 15.31 -0.45 -4.96
CA ALA A 100 15.74 -1.79 -5.36
C ALA A 100 15.78 -1.90 -6.89
N VAL A 101 16.86 -2.50 -7.40
CA VAL A 101 17.08 -2.67 -8.85
C VAL A 101 17.02 -4.14 -9.28
N ASN A 102 16.95 -5.07 -8.32
CA ASN A 102 16.79 -6.51 -8.53
C ASN A 102 16.26 -7.18 -7.25
N PHE A 103 16.18 -8.52 -7.24
CA PHE A 103 15.68 -9.31 -6.09
C PHE A 103 16.72 -9.63 -5.02
N ASN A 104 17.98 -9.22 -5.18
CA ASN A 104 19.06 -9.50 -4.23
C ASN A 104 19.16 -8.41 -3.16
N GLU A 105 18.01 -8.09 -2.56
CA GLU A 105 17.92 -7.17 -1.43
C GLU A 105 17.93 -7.97 -0.13
N VAL A 106 18.59 -7.43 0.89
CA VAL A 106 18.67 -8.08 2.20
C VAL A 106 17.39 -7.83 2.99
N GLU A 107 16.97 -8.84 3.76
CA GLU A 107 15.80 -8.73 4.63
C GLU A 107 14.53 -8.27 3.88
N THR A 108 14.28 -8.83 2.70
CA THR A 108 13.06 -8.62 1.94
C THR A 108 12.29 -9.91 1.77
N ASN A 109 10.98 -9.78 1.63
CA ASN A 109 10.02 -10.84 1.41
C ASN A 109 9.51 -10.78 -0.03
N PHE A 110 8.93 -11.86 -0.54
CA PHE A 110 8.46 -11.93 -1.93
C PHE A 110 7.02 -12.39 -2.06
N ARG A 111 6.39 -12.72 -0.92
CA ARG A 111 5.04 -13.23 -0.88
C ARG A 111 4.15 -12.41 0.03
N THR A 112 2.87 -12.42 -0.28
CA THR A 112 1.81 -11.95 0.60
C THR A 112 1.82 -12.72 1.92
N TYR A 113 1.27 -12.10 2.97
CA TYR A 113 1.30 -12.65 4.32
C TYR A 113 0.40 -13.88 4.49
N TYR A 114 -0.84 -13.85 3.98
CA TYR A 114 -1.82 -14.92 4.19
C TYR A 114 -1.86 -15.94 3.05
N GLY A 115 -2.15 -15.51 1.82
CA GLY A 115 -2.28 -16.44 0.68
C GLY A 115 -0.96 -16.87 0.03
N ASN A 116 0.18 -16.34 0.48
CA ASN A 116 1.52 -16.65 -0.03
C ASN A 116 1.71 -16.46 -1.56
N GLN A 117 0.91 -15.60 -2.18
CA GLN A 117 1.03 -15.24 -3.59
C GLN A 117 2.29 -14.40 -3.85
N ILE A 118 2.86 -14.48 -5.05
CA ILE A 118 4.10 -13.76 -5.40
C ILE A 118 3.80 -12.28 -5.67
N LEU A 119 4.54 -11.39 -4.99
CA LEU A 119 4.39 -9.93 -5.13
C LEU A 119 5.06 -9.37 -6.39
N GLY A 120 6.10 -10.05 -6.91
CA GLY A 120 6.83 -9.60 -8.11
C GLY A 120 7.85 -8.48 -7.86
N PHE A 121 8.20 -8.23 -6.59
CA PHE A 121 9.32 -7.38 -6.15
C PHE A 121 9.82 -7.80 -4.75
N PRO A 122 11.02 -7.39 -4.32
CA PRO A 122 11.52 -7.58 -2.94
C PRO A 122 10.82 -6.60 -1.99
N ALA A 123 9.75 -7.08 -1.33
CA ALA A 123 8.96 -6.31 -0.40
C ALA A 123 9.73 -6.07 0.91
N LYS A 124 9.82 -4.80 1.33
CA LYS A 124 10.46 -4.43 2.60
C LYS A 124 9.45 -4.02 3.66
N TYR A 125 8.39 -3.34 3.24
CA TYR A 125 7.38 -2.80 4.14
C TYR A 125 5.99 -3.33 3.77
N MET A 126 5.16 -3.55 4.79
CA MET A 126 3.76 -3.88 4.66
C MET A 126 2.98 -2.96 5.60
N VAL A 127 2.01 -2.21 5.06
CA VAL A 127 1.08 -1.38 5.83
C VAL A 127 -0.29 -2.04 5.77
N ALA A 128 -0.83 -2.47 6.91
CA ALA A 128 -2.12 -3.15 6.98
C ALA A 128 -3.10 -2.38 7.88
N ILE A 129 -4.38 -2.36 7.52
CA ILE A 129 -5.42 -1.76 8.37
C ILE A 129 -5.50 -2.53 9.69
N ASP A 130 -5.64 -1.81 10.78
CA ASP A 130 -6.00 -2.39 12.07
C ASP A 130 -7.53 -2.33 12.23
N PHE A 131 -8.22 -3.34 11.70
CA PHE A 131 -9.70 -3.39 11.68
C PHE A 131 -10.32 -3.34 13.09
N ASP A 132 -9.61 -3.81 14.11
CA ASP A 132 -10.03 -3.73 15.52
C ASP A 132 -10.08 -2.28 16.05
N THR A 133 -9.50 -1.33 15.32
CA THR A 133 -9.46 0.09 15.70
C THR A 133 -10.44 0.98 14.94
N VAL A 134 -11.21 0.40 14.02
CA VAL A 134 -12.23 1.12 13.25
C VAL A 134 -13.30 1.64 14.21
N ARG A 135 -13.54 2.95 14.14
CA ARG A 135 -14.56 3.63 14.94
C ARG A 135 -15.88 3.76 14.18
N GLU A 136 -16.91 4.19 14.89
CA GLU A 136 -18.23 4.49 14.31
C GLU A 136 -18.17 5.56 13.21
N ASP A 137 -17.14 6.42 13.19
CA ASP A 137 -16.91 7.43 12.16
C ASP A 137 -15.95 6.95 11.04
N GLY A 138 -15.75 5.63 10.91
CA GLY A 138 -14.89 5.00 9.90
C GLY A 138 -13.39 5.15 10.15
N ARG A 139 -12.96 6.05 11.05
CA ARG A 139 -11.54 6.30 11.31
C ARG A 139 -10.88 5.13 12.02
N ALA A 140 -9.70 4.77 11.56
CA ALA A 140 -8.92 3.64 12.05
C ALA A 140 -7.43 3.97 12.15
N LYS A 141 -6.65 2.98 12.58
CA LYS A 141 -5.19 2.96 12.49
C LYS A 141 -4.75 1.99 11.42
N TRP A 142 -3.50 2.13 10.98
CA TRP A 142 -2.78 1.08 10.27
C TRP A 142 -1.53 0.66 11.06
N ASN A 143 -1.08 -0.56 10.80
CA ASN A 143 0.11 -1.18 11.37
C ASN A 143 1.19 -1.31 10.30
N LEU A 144 2.43 -0.93 10.63
CA LEU A 144 3.59 -1.07 9.75
C LEU A 144 4.43 -2.27 10.18
N PHE A 145 4.69 -3.13 9.21
CA PHE A 145 5.54 -4.29 9.36
C PHE A 145 6.76 -4.20 8.45
N GLU A 146 7.91 -4.64 8.96
CA GLU A 146 9.13 -4.80 8.18
C GLU A 146 9.45 -6.27 7.91
N ALA A 147 9.87 -6.55 6.70
CA ALA A 147 10.42 -7.84 6.32
C ALA A 147 11.76 -8.10 7.03
N LYS A 148 11.96 -9.36 7.47
CA LYS A 148 13.23 -9.90 7.98
C LYS A 148 13.77 -11.06 7.12
N GLY A 149 13.17 -11.28 5.95
CA GLY A 149 13.49 -12.42 5.08
C GLY A 149 12.91 -13.73 5.62
N LYS A 150 13.52 -14.85 5.26
CA LYS A 150 13.04 -16.18 5.61
C LYS A 150 13.73 -16.77 6.84
N THR A 151 12.92 -17.35 7.72
CA THR A 151 13.37 -18.25 8.81
C THR A 151 12.72 -19.61 8.61
N GLY A 152 13.53 -20.61 8.24
CA GLY A 152 13.00 -21.88 7.75
C GLY A 152 12.29 -21.69 6.41
N ASP A 153 11.07 -22.20 6.28
CA ASP A 153 10.27 -22.10 5.05
C ASP A 153 9.40 -20.83 4.99
N ASN A 154 9.26 -20.12 6.11
CA ASN A 154 8.34 -18.99 6.25
C ASN A 154 9.06 -17.64 6.14
N GLU A 155 8.43 -16.70 5.43
CA GLU A 155 8.83 -15.30 5.47
C GLU A 155 8.44 -14.69 6.81
N GLN A 156 9.20 -13.70 7.26
CA GLN A 156 9.04 -13.08 8.57
C GLN A 156 8.71 -11.60 8.40
N TRP A 157 7.63 -11.19 9.05
CA TRP A 157 7.18 -9.82 9.15
C TRP A 157 7.15 -9.42 10.63
N VAL A 158 7.71 -8.26 10.95
CA VAL A 158 7.78 -7.76 12.33
C VAL A 158 7.07 -6.42 12.39
N LEU A 159 6.08 -6.29 13.28
CA LEU A 159 5.43 -5.02 13.58
C LEU A 159 6.47 -4.04 14.14
N THR A 160 6.66 -2.89 13.49
CA THR A 160 7.63 -1.87 13.89
C THR A 160 7.00 -0.56 14.30
N SER A 161 5.81 -0.23 13.78
CA SER A 161 5.08 0.99 14.09
C SER A 161 3.57 0.77 13.97
N THR A 162 2.81 1.64 14.63
CA THR A 162 1.35 1.75 14.49
C THR A 162 1.03 3.23 14.35
N SER A 163 0.15 3.56 13.41
CA SER A 163 -0.21 4.94 13.12
C SER A 163 -0.98 5.62 14.25
N SER A 164 -1.13 6.93 14.11
CA SER A 164 -2.17 7.64 14.85
C SER A 164 -3.55 7.21 14.37
N LEU A 165 -4.55 7.36 15.23
CA LEU A 165 -5.93 7.16 14.82
C LEU A 165 -6.34 8.25 13.82
N GLY A 166 -7.03 7.84 12.75
CA GLY A 166 -7.43 8.71 11.64
C GLY A 166 -6.36 8.82 10.56
N SER A 167 -5.26 8.06 10.67
CA SER A 167 -4.32 7.87 9.56
C SER A 167 -4.78 6.82 8.55
N CYS A 168 -5.88 6.11 8.86
CA CYS A 168 -6.66 5.30 7.95
C CYS A 168 -8.15 5.60 8.17
N ALA A 169 -8.96 5.41 7.14
CA ALA A 169 -10.41 5.42 7.23
C ALA A 169 -11.02 4.30 6.38
N VAL A 170 -12.15 3.78 6.85
CA VAL A 170 -12.86 2.61 6.32
C VAL A 170 -14.36 2.92 6.31
N ASP A 171 -14.89 3.25 5.13
CA ASP A 171 -16.33 3.48 4.93
C ASP A 171 -16.76 3.07 3.50
N GLU A 172 -17.03 4.04 2.61
CA GLU A 172 -17.30 3.78 1.19
C GLU A 172 -16.04 3.37 0.43
N VAL A 173 -14.88 3.87 0.87
CA VAL A 173 -13.55 3.52 0.38
C VAL A 173 -12.60 3.29 1.54
N TYR A 174 -11.45 2.68 1.26
CA TYR A 174 -10.36 2.53 2.22
C TYR A 174 -9.28 3.55 1.91
N GLU A 175 -8.94 4.39 2.89
CA GLU A 175 -7.98 5.47 2.69
C GLU A 175 -6.82 5.39 3.69
N PHE A 176 -5.63 5.78 3.25
CA PHE A 176 -4.43 5.80 4.08
C PHE A 176 -3.66 7.09 3.86
N VAL A 177 -3.11 7.63 4.94
CA VAL A 177 -1.98 8.56 4.91
C VAL A 177 -0.78 7.90 5.58
N ILE A 178 0.30 7.76 4.82
CA ILE A 178 1.53 7.07 5.24
C ILE A 178 2.69 8.05 5.11
N PRO A 179 3.34 8.47 6.20
CA PRO A 179 4.55 9.27 6.11
C PRO A 179 5.62 8.50 5.35
N TRP A 180 6.10 9.06 4.25
CA TRP A 180 7.01 8.36 3.34
C TRP A 180 8.34 7.94 4.03
N ALA A 181 8.72 8.64 5.11
CA ALA A 181 9.91 8.38 5.91
C ALA A 181 9.77 7.11 6.76
N GLU A 182 8.55 6.71 7.14
CA GLU A 182 8.31 5.47 7.87
C GLU A 182 8.58 4.23 7.00
N ILE A 183 8.43 4.35 5.69
CA ILE A 183 8.73 3.30 4.71
C ILE A 183 10.06 3.53 3.98
N GLY A 184 10.98 4.30 4.60
CA GLY A 184 12.35 4.49 4.12
C GLY A 184 12.47 5.25 2.79
N LEU A 185 11.42 5.96 2.39
CA LEU A 185 11.42 6.79 1.18
C LEU A 185 11.91 8.20 1.46
N ALA A 186 12.40 8.84 0.39
CA ALA A 186 12.87 10.21 0.36
C ALA A 186 12.61 10.79 -1.04
N PRO A 187 12.69 12.12 -1.23
CA PRO A 187 12.61 12.72 -2.56
C PRO A 187 13.53 12.03 -3.57
N ARG A 188 13.06 11.87 -4.80
CA ARG A 188 13.73 11.14 -5.91
C ARG A 188 13.83 9.62 -5.73
N TYR A 189 13.31 9.05 -4.64
CA TYR A 189 13.29 7.60 -4.49
C TYR A 189 12.14 6.99 -5.29
N THR A 190 12.36 5.75 -5.72
CA THR A 190 11.33 4.90 -6.34
C THR A 190 10.99 3.73 -5.43
N THR A 191 9.73 3.32 -5.46
CA THR A 191 9.25 2.05 -4.91
C THR A 191 8.18 1.46 -5.81
N ARG A 192 7.84 0.20 -5.54
CA ARG A 192 6.71 -0.48 -6.16
C ARG A 192 5.71 -0.90 -5.12
N ILE A 193 4.45 -0.91 -5.54
CA ILE A 193 3.30 -1.06 -4.65
C ILE A 193 2.43 -2.20 -5.16
N LYS A 194 1.94 -3.02 -4.22
CA LYS A 194 0.79 -3.90 -4.40
C LYS A 194 -0.17 -3.75 -3.23
N VAL A 195 -1.46 -3.72 -3.51
CA VAL A 195 -2.56 -3.81 -2.55
C VAL A 195 -3.07 -5.24 -2.55
N VAL A 196 -3.36 -5.78 -1.38
CA VAL A 196 -3.83 -7.15 -1.21
C VAL A 196 -5.03 -7.14 -0.28
N SER A 197 -6.15 -7.63 -0.77
CA SER A 197 -7.30 -7.99 0.07
C SER A 197 -7.21 -9.48 0.42
N SER A 198 -7.54 -9.83 1.65
CA SER A 198 -7.44 -11.20 2.12
C SER A 198 -8.44 -11.50 3.24
N TRP A 199 -8.65 -12.79 3.47
CA TRP A 199 -9.29 -13.30 4.69
C TRP A 199 -8.26 -14.10 5.47
N ALA A 200 -7.96 -13.65 6.68
CA ALA A 200 -7.11 -14.39 7.59
C ALA A 200 -7.84 -15.67 8.03
N GLY A 201 -7.10 -16.78 8.15
CA GLY A 201 -7.53 -18.00 8.84
C GLY A 201 -6.97 -18.08 10.26
N SER A 202 -5.91 -17.33 10.55
CA SER A 202 -5.46 -16.91 11.88
C SER A 202 -4.45 -15.77 11.70
N LEU A 203 -3.89 -15.23 12.79
CA LEU A 203 -2.77 -14.26 12.74
C LEU A 203 -1.41 -14.89 12.34
N SER A 204 -1.41 -16.12 11.83
CA SER A 204 -0.19 -16.84 11.46
C SER A 204 0.15 -16.62 9.99
N TYR A 205 1.44 -16.45 9.68
CA TYR A 205 1.93 -16.38 8.31
C TYR A 205 1.50 -17.61 7.50
N GLY A 206 0.95 -17.38 6.31
CA GLY A 206 0.48 -18.41 5.40
C GLY A 206 -0.85 -19.05 5.78
N ASP A 207 -1.56 -18.52 6.79
CA ASP A 207 -2.83 -19.06 7.26
C ASP A 207 -3.98 -18.12 6.91
N GLY A 208 -4.43 -18.22 5.67
CA GLY A 208 -5.54 -17.45 5.12
C GLY A 208 -5.60 -17.56 3.60
N GLU A 209 -6.39 -16.70 2.98
CA GLU A 209 -6.61 -16.67 1.54
C GLU A 209 -6.50 -15.23 1.04
N ASP A 210 -5.59 -14.98 0.09
CA ASP A 210 -5.60 -13.72 -0.64
C ASP A 210 -6.79 -13.77 -1.62
N MET A 211 -7.66 -12.78 -1.52
CA MET A 211 -8.78 -12.59 -2.42
C MET A 211 -8.29 -11.94 -3.70
N GLU A 212 -7.51 -10.87 -3.58
CA GLU A 212 -6.93 -10.19 -4.72
C GLU A 212 -5.56 -9.58 -4.43
N VAL A 213 -4.72 -9.50 -5.46
CA VAL A 213 -3.40 -8.87 -5.43
C VAL A 213 -3.30 -7.87 -6.58
N ALA A 214 -3.56 -6.60 -6.29
CA ALA A 214 -3.72 -5.50 -7.23
C ALA A 214 -2.50 -4.54 -7.24
N PRO A 215 -2.04 -4.04 -8.40
CA PRO A 215 -2.37 -4.50 -9.74
C PRO A 215 -1.64 -5.83 -10.04
N PRO A 216 -1.96 -6.53 -11.15
CA PRO A 216 -1.32 -7.79 -11.50
C PRO A 216 0.20 -7.63 -11.67
N ALA A 217 0.62 -6.56 -12.33
CA ALA A 217 1.98 -6.05 -12.28
C ALA A 217 2.06 -4.94 -11.22
N PRO A 218 3.14 -4.83 -10.43
CA PRO A 218 3.27 -3.81 -9.40
C PRO A 218 3.13 -2.39 -9.93
N ALA A 219 2.43 -1.52 -9.21
CA ALA A 219 2.44 -0.09 -9.51
C ALA A 219 3.80 0.52 -9.18
N GLU A 220 4.21 1.56 -9.88
CA GLU A 220 5.44 2.30 -9.57
C GLU A 220 5.09 3.67 -8.99
N LEU A 221 5.79 4.02 -7.91
CA LEU A 221 5.76 5.34 -7.31
C LEU A 221 7.16 5.92 -7.40
N VAL A 222 7.27 7.07 -8.05
CA VAL A 222 8.50 7.87 -8.08
C VAL A 222 8.19 9.16 -7.34
N LEU A 223 8.85 9.37 -6.20
CA LEU A 223 8.71 10.60 -5.45
C LEU A 223 9.46 11.71 -6.18
N PRO A 224 8.79 12.82 -6.53
CA PRO A 224 9.46 13.91 -7.19
C PRO A 224 10.47 14.59 -6.25
N ASP A 225 11.31 15.42 -6.85
CA ASP A 225 12.05 16.40 -6.09
C ASP A 225 11.10 17.53 -5.69
N LEU A 226 10.90 17.69 -4.38
CA LEU A 226 10.01 18.71 -3.81
C LEU A 226 10.78 19.88 -3.19
N GLU A 227 12.08 20.03 -3.50
CA GLU A 227 12.84 21.22 -3.14
C GLU A 227 12.25 22.47 -3.80
N GLU A 228 11.46 23.25 -3.05
CA GLU A 228 11.18 24.64 -3.39
C GLU A 228 12.48 25.45 -3.20
N TRP A 229 13.01 25.99 -4.29
CA TRP A 229 14.06 27.00 -4.21
C TRP A 229 13.49 28.28 -3.60
N VAL A 230 13.63 28.43 -2.28
CA VAL A 230 13.31 29.69 -1.60
C VAL A 230 14.46 30.66 -1.83
N THR A 231 14.25 31.72 -2.61
CA THR A 231 15.18 32.86 -2.68
C THR A 231 15.16 33.59 -1.34
N LEU A 232 16.14 33.29 -0.47
CA LEU A 232 16.24 33.86 0.87
C LEU A 232 16.67 35.33 0.87
N LEU A 233 17.36 35.79 -0.17
CA LEU A 233 17.84 37.15 -0.28
C LEU A 233 18.11 37.49 -1.75
N GLU A 234 17.40 38.50 -2.26
CA GLU A 234 17.73 39.15 -3.52
C GLU A 234 18.55 40.40 -3.17
N LEU A 235 19.84 40.42 -3.54
CA LEU A 235 20.69 41.59 -3.39
C LEU A 235 20.74 42.30 -4.74
N ASP A 236 20.00 43.42 -4.83
CA ASP A 236 20.23 44.40 -5.88
C ASP A 236 21.57 45.09 -5.62
N ASP A 237 22.49 45.02 -6.58
CA ASP A 237 23.70 45.82 -6.56
C ASP A 237 23.32 47.31 -6.55
N ALA A 238 23.77 48.04 -5.53
CA ALA A 238 23.64 49.48 -5.51
C ALA A 238 24.49 50.11 -6.62
N LEU A 239 23.84 50.82 -7.54
CA LEU A 239 24.45 51.58 -8.64
C LEU A 239 25.52 52.58 -8.18
#